data_AF-A0A261RV83-F1
#
_entry.id   AF-A0A261RV83-F1
#
_cell.length_a   1.000
_cell.length_b   1.000
_cell.length_c   1.000
_cell.angle_alpha   90.00
_cell.angle_beta   90.00
_cell.angle_gamma   90.00
#
_symmetry.space_group_name_H-M   'P 1'
#
loop_
_entity.id
_entity.type
_entity.pdbx_description
1 polymer ?
#
loop_
_entity_poly.entity_id
_entity_poly.type
_entity_poly.pdbx_seq_one_letter_code
_entity_poly.pdbx_strand_id
1 'polypeptide(L)' 'MAADSPKKAKRVPAAKAQQARFVRIMTPAERIRDMRAFAREHASTRESALALLRAAGIITASGKLAKPFRN' A
#
# COMPACT_ATOMS: atom_id res chain seq x y z
N MET A 1 5.29 -65.17 12.76
CA MET A 1 5.81 -63.93 13.37
C MET A 1 5.84 -62.86 12.27
N ALA A 2 4.98 -61.85 12.38
CA ALA A 2 4.91 -60.72 11.44
C ALA A 2 5.80 -59.59 11.97
N ALA A 3 6.59 -58.97 11.11
CA ALA A 3 7.29 -57.70 11.36
C ALA A 3 7.35 -56.95 10.03
N ASP A 4 6.39 -56.06 9.78
CA ASP A 4 6.41 -54.61 10.06
C ASP A 4 7.11 -53.81 8.93
N SER A 5 6.30 -53.33 8.00
CA SER A 5 6.71 -52.55 6.83
C SER A 5 7.01 -51.10 7.21
N PRO A 6 8.12 -50.48 6.77
CA PRO A 6 8.40 -49.09 7.12
C PRO A 6 7.42 -48.16 6.40
N LYS A 7 6.59 -47.46 7.18
CA LYS A 7 5.68 -46.40 6.70
C LYS A 7 6.49 -45.29 6.03
N LYS A 8 6.31 -45.07 4.73
CA LYS A 8 6.87 -43.93 3.99
C LYS A 8 6.38 -42.61 4.60
N ALA A 9 7.31 -41.81 5.15
CA ALA A 9 7.03 -40.46 5.61
C ALA A 9 6.55 -39.58 4.45
N LYS A 10 5.34 -39.04 4.59
CA LYS A 10 4.72 -38.13 3.61
C LYS A 10 5.47 -36.79 3.66
N ARG A 11 6.28 -36.49 2.65
CA ARG A 11 6.91 -35.16 2.52
C ARG A 11 5.82 -34.11 2.36
N VAL A 12 5.68 -33.25 3.36
CA VAL A 12 4.86 -32.04 3.23
C VAL A 12 5.49 -31.13 2.17
N PRO A 13 4.75 -30.66 1.15
CA PRO A 13 5.29 -29.69 0.22
C PRO A 13 5.64 -28.43 1.02
N ALA A 14 6.89 -27.97 0.89
CA ALA A 14 7.32 -26.71 1.47
C ALA A 14 6.34 -25.64 1.02
N ALA A 15 5.55 -25.11 1.96
CA ALA A 15 4.69 -23.97 1.70
C ALA A 15 5.59 -22.89 1.10
N LYS A 16 5.31 -22.47 -0.14
CA LYS A 16 5.94 -21.29 -0.73
C LYS A 16 5.80 -20.19 0.31
N ALA A 17 6.88 -19.82 0.96
CA ALA A 17 6.88 -18.72 1.90
C ALA A 17 6.29 -17.53 1.14
N GLN A 18 5.07 -17.12 1.50
CA GLN A 18 4.49 -15.90 1.00
C GLN A 18 5.55 -14.84 1.30
N GLN A 19 6.16 -14.27 0.26
CA GLN A 19 7.19 -13.25 0.42
C GLN A 19 6.60 -12.20 1.36
N ALA A 20 7.10 -12.15 2.59
CA ALA A 20 6.59 -11.24 3.58
C ALA A 20 6.72 -9.85 2.98
N ARG A 21 5.58 -9.16 2.78
CA ARG A 21 5.59 -7.75 2.39
C ARG A 21 6.15 -6.99 3.58
N PHE A 22 7.45 -6.76 3.58
CA PHE A 22 8.11 -5.98 4.61
C PHE A 22 7.49 -4.57 4.59
N VAL A 23 6.91 -4.17 5.71
CA VAL A 23 6.39 -2.81 5.90
C VAL A 23 7.53 -1.97 6.46
N ARG A 24 7.94 -0.93 5.73
CA ARG A 24 8.87 0.06 6.27
C ARG A 24 8.11 1.00 7.19
N ILE A 25 8.45 0.98 8.48
CA ILE A 25 7.94 1.94 9.45
C ILE A 25 8.76 3.23 9.30
N MET A 26 8.09 4.34 8.97
CA MET A 26 8.71 5.65 8.95
C MET A 26 8.63 6.30 10.32
N THR A 27 9.72 6.94 10.74
CA THR A 27 9.70 7.83 11.90
C THR A 27 8.81 9.04 11.62
N PRO A 28 8.27 9.72 12.66
CA PRO A 28 7.50 10.94 12.47
C PRO A 28 8.24 12.02 11.68
N ALA A 29 9.55 12.17 11.89
CA ALA A 29 10.39 13.12 11.18
C ALA A 29 10.52 12.79 9.69
N GLU A 30 10.74 11.51 9.35
CA GLU A 30 10.78 11.06 7.95
C GLU A 30 9.43 11.30 7.25
N ARG A 31 8.32 11.01 7.94
CA ARG A 31 6.98 11.25 7.41
C ARG A 31 6.73 12.73 7.13
N ILE A 32 7.13 13.63 8.03
CA ILE A 32 6.99 15.07 7.83
C ILE A 32 7.85 15.54 6.66
N ARG A 33 9.09 15.04 6.55
CA ARG A 33 9.98 15.38 5.44
C ARG A 33 9.40 14.95 4.09
N ASP A 34 8.82 13.76 4.04
CA ASP A 34 8.17 13.19 2.87
C ASP A 34 6.95 14.01 2.44
N MET A 35 6.04 14.31 3.37
CA MET A 35 4.89 15.18 3.08
C MET A 35 5.30 16.57 2.60
N ARG A 36 6.38 17.14 3.14
CA ARG A 36 6.93 18.44 2.68
C ARG A 36 7.53 18.34 1.27
N ALA A 37 8.20 17.25 0.94
CA ALA A 37 8.72 17.02 -0.40
C ALA A 37 7.58 16.92 -1.41
N PHE A 38 6.59 16.09 -1.10
CA PHE A 38 5.37 15.94 -1.89
C PHE A 38 4.63 17.28 -2.09
N ALA A 39 4.49 18.08 -1.03
CA ALA A 39 3.88 19.40 -1.12
C ALA A 39 4.66 20.34 -2.06
N ARG A 40 6.00 20.34 -2.02
CA ARG A 40 6.81 21.17 -2.93
C ARG A 40 6.65 20.76 -4.39
N GLU A 41 6.54 19.46 -4.67
CA GLU A 41 6.37 18.95 -6.04
C GLU A 41 5.01 19.34 -6.62
N HIS A 42 3.95 19.29 -5.82
CA HIS A 42 2.57 19.44 -6.31
C HIS A 42 1.92 20.81 -6.05
N ALA A 43 2.45 21.63 -5.15
CA ALA A 43 1.88 22.95 -4.83
C ALA A 43 2.30 24.08 -5.78
N SER A 44 3.12 23.78 -6.79
CA SER A 44 3.66 24.79 -7.71
C SER A 44 2.58 25.56 -8.49
N THR A 45 1.46 24.92 -8.82
CA THR A 45 0.35 25.56 -9.53
C THR A 45 -1.01 25.11 -9.01
N ARG A 46 -2.03 25.94 -9.26
CA ARG A 46 -3.42 25.56 -8.98
C ARG A 46 -3.85 24.32 -9.77
N GLU A 47 -3.35 24.18 -11.00
CA GLU A 47 -3.67 23.05 -11.88
C GLU A 47 -3.07 21.74 -11.38
N SER A 48 -1.82 21.75 -10.91
CA SER A 48 -1.16 20.57 -10.33
C SER A 48 -1.86 20.12 -9.05
N ALA A 49 -2.30 21.06 -8.21
CA ALA A 49 -3.10 20.76 -7.03
C ALA A 49 -4.46 20.15 -7.40
N LEU A 50 -5.17 20.68 -8.41
CA LEU A 50 -6.44 20.11 -8.86
C LEU A 50 -6.27 18.72 -9.48
N ALA A 51 -5.21 18.49 -10.25
CA ALA A 51 -4.89 17.18 -10.80
C ALA A 51 -4.64 16.15 -9.69
N LEU A 52 -3.90 16.55 -8.65
CA LEU A 52 -3.67 15.74 -7.47
C LEU A 52 -4.97 15.37 -6.75
N LEU A 53 -5.80 16.36 -6.45
CA LEU A 53 -7.06 16.16 -5.74
C LEU A 53 -8.03 15.28 -6.55
N ARG A 54 -7.98 15.35 -7.89
CA ARG A 54 -8.73 14.45 -8.77
C ARG A 54 -8.17 13.02 -8.71
N ALA A 55 -6.86 12.85 -8.80
CA ALA A 55 -6.20 11.54 -8.72
C ALA A 55 -6.42 10.85 -7.36
N ALA A 56 -6.47 11.64 -6.28
CA ALA A 56 -6.78 11.18 -4.94
C ALA A 56 -8.28 10.85 -4.72
N GLY A 57 -9.14 11.12 -5.71
CA GLY A 57 -10.59 10.92 -5.60
C GLY A 57 -11.28 11.87 -4.62
N ILE A 58 -10.63 12.97 -4.23
CA ILE A 58 -11.17 13.98 -3.31
C ILE A 58 -12.12 14.92 -4.04
N ILE A 59 -11.83 15.25 -5.29
CA ILE A 59 -12.71 16.04 -6.16
C ILE A 59 -13.04 15.27 -7.44
N THR A 60 -14.21 15.53 -8.00
CA THR A 60 -14.66 15.02 -9.29
C THR A 60 -13.92 15.70 -10.45
N ALA A 61 -14.04 15.15 -11.66
CA ALA A 61 -13.48 15.77 -12.87
C ALA A 61 -13.93 17.23 -13.05
N SER A 62 -15.18 17.52 -12.67
CA SER A 62 -15.77 18.87 -12.65
C SER A 62 -15.28 19.80 -11.53
N GLY A 63 -14.39 19.34 -10.65
CA GLY A 63 -13.80 20.15 -9.58
C GLY A 63 -14.65 20.29 -8.33
N LYS A 64 -15.79 19.59 -8.23
CA LYS A 64 -16.62 19.52 -7.01
C LYS A 64 -16.08 18.43 -6.09
N LEU A 65 -16.25 18.53 -4.77
CA LEU A 65 -15.87 17.46 -3.82
C LEU A 65 -16.45 16.10 -4.23
N ALA A 66 -15.83 14.95 -3.97
CA ALA A 66 -16.45 13.65 -4.26
C ALA A 66 -17.53 13.30 -3.21
N LYS A 67 -18.43 12.35 -3.52
CA LYS A 67 -19.55 11.96 -2.62
C LYS A 67 -19.12 11.74 -1.15
N PRO A 68 -18.00 11.04 -0.85
CA PRO A 68 -17.58 10.82 0.53
C PRO A 68 -17.15 12.09 1.28
N PHE A 69 -16.90 13.18 0.56
CA PHE A 69 -16.43 14.47 1.08
C PHE A 69 -17.47 15.58 0.91
N ARG A 70 -18.69 15.24 0.46
CA ARG A 70 -19.84 16.15 0.44
C ARG A 70 -20.71 15.79 1.65
N ASN A 71 -20.92 16.74 2.55
CA ASN A 71 -21.92 16.61 3.62
C ASN A 71 -23.34 16.55 3.05
#